data_AF-A0A382T9Q8-F1
#
_entry.id   AF-A0A382T9Q8-F1
#
_cell.length_a   1.000
_cell.length_b   1.000
_cell.length_c   1.000
_cell.angle_alpha   90.00
_cell.angle_beta   90.00
_cell.angle_gamma   90.00
#
_symmetry.space_group_name_H-M   'P 1'
#
loop_
_entity.id
_entity.type
_entity.pdbx_description
1 polymer ?
#
loop_
_entity_poly.entity_id
_entity_poly.type
_entity_poly.pdbx_seq_one_letter_code
_entity_poly.pdbx_strand_id
1 'polypeptide(L)'
;MMPEGFSTFTAEVDSLYYLILWITGVTFFATEALLIYFIVRYRHKEGRKATYDHGSTKMEVVWTAIPLLILIGLGVLSKGAWDRMKIDVPAGAMEIIVTAKQFEWNATYPGPDGALGTADDFDILNQIHAPVDQPVWIHLRAEDVLHSLFLPEMRV
;
A
#
# COMPACT_ATOMS: atom_id res chain seq x y z
N MET A 1 -2.03 -8.95 -12.62
CA MET A 1 -1.66 -9.92 -11.58
C MET A 1 -0.49 -9.29 -10.84
N MET A 2 -0.47 -9.36 -9.51
CA MET A 2 0.69 -8.86 -8.77
C MET A 2 1.93 -9.71 -9.13
N PRO A 3 3.12 -9.11 -9.18
CA PRO A 3 4.32 -9.83 -9.55
C PRO A 3 4.78 -10.74 -8.39
N GLU A 4 5.68 -11.69 -8.65
CA GLU A 4 6.00 -12.78 -7.72
C GLU A 4 6.66 -12.27 -6.43
N GLY A 5 6.13 -12.67 -5.28
CA GLY A 5 6.62 -12.18 -3.99
C GLY A 5 7.96 -12.77 -3.57
N PHE A 6 8.92 -11.90 -3.24
CA PHE A 6 10.22 -12.27 -2.68
C PHE A 6 10.46 -11.70 -1.27
N SER A 7 9.42 -11.24 -0.56
CA SER A 7 9.53 -10.79 0.83
C SER A 7 8.44 -11.36 1.73
N THR A 8 8.66 -11.31 3.04
CA THR A 8 7.66 -11.66 4.05
C THR A 8 6.45 -10.72 4.05
N PHE A 9 6.56 -9.53 3.43
CA PHE A 9 5.48 -8.56 3.35
C PHE A 9 4.51 -8.84 2.20
N THR A 10 4.91 -9.63 1.20
CA THR A 10 4.12 -9.82 -0.02
C THR A 10 2.72 -10.37 0.28
N ALA A 11 2.61 -11.45 1.05
CA ALA A 11 1.31 -12.06 1.34
C ALA A 11 0.36 -11.09 2.06
N GLU A 12 0.89 -10.32 3.00
CA GLU A 12 0.10 -9.36 3.77
C GLU A 12 -0.37 -8.19 2.91
N VAL A 13 0.55 -7.53 2.19
CA VAL A 13 0.23 -6.39 1.31
C VAL A 13 -0.75 -6.81 0.22
N ASP A 14 -0.52 -7.96 -0.42
CA ASP A 14 -1.39 -8.46 -1.48
C ASP A 14 -2.79 -8.80 -0.93
N SER A 15 -2.89 -9.39 0.26
CA SER A 15 -4.19 -9.69 0.88
C SER A 15 -4.99 -8.42 1.18
N LEU A 16 -4.34 -7.37 1.70
CA LEU A 16 -4.98 -6.08 1.94
C LEU A 16 -5.41 -5.41 0.64
N TYR A 17 -4.55 -5.45 -0.38
CA TYR A 17 -4.88 -4.95 -1.70
C TYR A 17 -6.12 -5.64 -2.26
N TYR A 18 -6.17 -6.97 -2.27
CA TYR A 18 -7.32 -7.71 -2.79
C TYR A 18 -8.57 -7.52 -1.95
N LEU A 19 -8.46 -7.40 -0.62
CA LEU A 19 -9.59 -7.07 0.25
C LEU A 19 -10.19 -5.71 -0.11
N ILE A 20 -9.36 -4.67 -0.21
CA ILE A 20 -9.80 -3.32 -0.57
C ILE A 20 -10.37 -3.32 -1.99
N LEU A 21 -9.72 -4.02 -2.92
CA LEU A 21 -10.19 -4.15 -4.30
C LEU A 21 -11.59 -4.79 -4.37
N TRP A 22 -11.84 -5.83 -3.58
CA TRP A 22 -13.16 -6.46 -3.52
C TRP A 22 -14.22 -5.55 -2.87
N ILE A 23 -13.89 -4.89 -1.75
CA ILE A 23 -14.83 -3.96 -1.09
C ILE A 23 -15.20 -2.81 -2.03
N THR A 24 -14.20 -2.19 -2.65
CA THR A 24 -14.42 -1.06 -3.57
C THR A 24 -15.09 -1.52 -4.87
N GLY A 25 -14.69 -2.67 -5.43
CA GLY A 25 -15.28 -3.26 -6.62
C GLY A 25 -16.76 -3.61 -6.43
N VAL A 26 -17.12 -4.30 -5.34
CA VAL A 26 -18.52 -4.62 -5.01
C VAL A 26 -19.34 -3.34 -4.84
N THR A 27 -18.79 -2.35 -4.12
CA THR A 27 -19.47 -1.06 -3.91
C THR A 27 -19.69 -0.31 -5.23
N PHE A 28 -18.67 -0.29 -6.10
CA PHE A 28 -18.74 0.31 -7.43
C PHE A 28 -19.84 -0.35 -8.28
N PHE A 29 -19.80 -1.69 -8.43
CA PHE A 29 -20.80 -2.40 -9.23
C PHE A 29 -22.21 -2.29 -8.63
N ALA A 30 -22.37 -2.29 -7.31
CA ALA A 30 -23.66 -2.09 -6.67
C ALA A 30 -24.22 -0.68 -6.96
N THR A 31 -23.36 0.34 -6.90
CA THR A 31 -23.74 1.73 -7.19
C THR A 31 -24.12 1.91 -8.65
N GLU A 32 -23.30 1.41 -9.58
CA GLU A 32 -23.57 1.46 -11.03
C GLU A 32 -24.84 0.68 -11.40
N ALA A 33 -25.03 -0.51 -10.84
CA ALA A 33 -26.25 -1.29 -11.07
C ALA A 33 -27.49 -0.56 -10.57
N LEU A 34 -27.43 0.09 -9.39
CA LEU A 34 -28.53 0.87 -8.84
C LEU A 34 -28.81 2.11 -9.70
N LEU A 35 -27.77 2.79 -10.18
CA LEU A 35 -27.89 3.93 -11.08
C LEU A 35 -28.55 3.54 -12.39
N ILE A 36 -28.07 2.47 -13.04
CA ILE A 36 -28.66 1.94 -14.28
C ILE A 36 -30.12 1.54 -14.04
N TYR A 37 -30.39 0.83 -12.94
CA TYR A 37 -31.75 0.48 -12.55
C TYR A 37 -32.64 1.72 -12.42
N PHE A 38 -32.16 2.79 -11.76
CA PHE A 38 -32.93 4.02 -11.61
C PHE A 38 -33.17 4.74 -12.94
N ILE A 39 -32.15 4.82 -13.80
CA ILE A 39 -32.27 5.39 -15.14
C ILE A 39 -33.36 4.67 -15.93
N VAL A 40 -33.38 3.34 -15.93
CA VAL A 40 -34.36 2.55 -16.69
C VAL A 40 -35.76 2.60 -16.06
N ARG A 41 -35.84 2.40 -14.74
CA ARG A 41 -37.11 2.27 -14.00
C ARG A 41 -37.85 3.60 -13.79
N TYR A 42 -37.09 4.68 -13.61
CA TYR A 42 -37.59 6.03 -13.33
C TYR A 42 -37.35 7.01 -14.49
N ARG A 43 -37.00 6.52 -15.70
CA ARG A 43 -37.00 7.31 -16.93
C ARG A 43 -38.28 8.13 -17.07
N HIS A 44 -38.14 9.36 -17.57
CA HIS A 44 -39.25 10.23 -17.90
C HIS A 44 -40.27 9.52 -18.81
N LYS A 45 -41.55 9.68 -18.48
CA LYS A 45 -42.70 9.27 -19.28
C LYS A 45 -43.74 10.37 -19.18
N GLU A 46 -44.37 10.73 -20.29
CA GLU A 46 -45.45 11.71 -20.32
C GLU A 46 -46.56 11.30 -19.32
N GLY A 47 -47.05 12.28 -18.55
CA GLY A 47 -48.06 12.06 -17.52
C GLY A 47 -47.53 11.53 -16.17
N ARG A 48 -46.25 11.11 -16.05
CA ARG A 48 -45.67 10.67 -14.77
C ARG A 48 -45.07 11.86 -14.01
N LYS A 49 -45.71 12.26 -12.90
CA LYS A 49 -45.19 13.30 -12.00
C LYS A 49 -44.14 12.71 -11.04
N ALA A 50 -43.11 13.49 -10.74
CA ALA A 50 -42.15 13.15 -9.70
C ALA A 50 -42.83 13.16 -8.33
N THR A 51 -42.43 12.23 -7.46
CA THR A 51 -42.85 12.23 -6.06
C THR A 51 -41.82 12.99 -5.24
N TYR A 52 -42.26 13.84 -4.32
CA TYR A 52 -41.38 14.52 -3.38
C TYR A 52 -41.30 13.66 -2.11
N ASP A 53 -40.08 13.29 -1.74
CA ASP A 53 -39.77 12.56 -0.51
C ASP A 53 -38.67 13.35 0.22
N HIS A 54 -38.85 13.57 1.52
CA HIS A 54 -37.88 14.26 2.37
C HIS A 54 -36.78 13.32 2.88
N GLY A 55 -36.82 12.04 2.51
CA GLY A 55 -35.80 11.07 2.85
C GLY A 55 -36.11 10.31 4.15
N SER A 56 -35.15 9.45 4.53
CA SER A 56 -35.28 8.56 5.67
C SER A 56 -34.03 8.64 6.52
N THR A 57 -34.16 9.20 7.72
CA THR A 57 -33.06 9.25 8.71
C THR A 57 -32.51 7.86 9.02
N LYS A 58 -33.37 6.82 9.00
CA LYS A 58 -32.90 5.44 9.19
C LYS A 58 -31.96 4.99 8.07
N MET A 59 -32.27 5.32 6.81
CA MET A 59 -31.40 5.02 5.67
C MET A 59 -30.09 5.81 5.74
N GLU A 60 -30.18 7.08 6.12
CA GLU A 60 -29.02 7.96 6.33
C GLU A 60 -28.04 7.38 7.36
N VAL A 61 -28.56 6.92 8.49
CA VAL A 61 -27.73 6.29 9.53
C VAL A 61 -27.09 5.00 9.00
N VAL A 62 -27.84 4.14 8.30
CA VAL A 62 -27.31 2.88 7.78
C VAL A 62 -26.18 3.09 6.77
N TRP A 63 -26.39 3.96 5.77
CA TRP A 63 -25.36 4.19 4.75
C TRP A 63 -24.17 5.00 5.25
N THR A 64 -24.26 5.64 6.42
CA THR A 64 -23.13 6.35 7.04
C THR A 64 -22.35 5.41 7.96
N ALA A 65 -23.06 4.58 8.73
CA ALA A 65 -22.45 3.63 9.64
C ALA A 65 -21.67 2.53 8.89
N ILE A 66 -22.18 2.04 7.76
CA ILE A 66 -21.51 0.98 7.00
C ILE A 66 -20.11 1.41 6.52
N PRO A 67 -19.93 2.52 5.77
CA PRO A 67 -18.61 3.00 5.37
C PRO A 67 -17.71 3.30 6.56
N LEU A 68 -18.25 3.89 7.63
CA LEU A 68 -17.48 4.17 8.84
C LEU A 68 -16.88 2.90 9.43
N LEU A 69 -17.69 1.85 9.62
CA LEU A 69 -17.23 0.58 10.16
C LEU A 69 -16.22 -0.12 9.25
N ILE A 70 -16.42 -0.06 7.94
CA ILE A 70 -15.47 -0.60 6.94
C ILE A 70 -14.12 0.12 7.06
N LEU A 71 -14.12 1.45 7.11
CA LEU A 71 -12.88 2.24 7.22
C LEU A 71 -12.16 1.99 8.54
N ILE A 72 -12.89 1.89 9.66
CA ILE A 72 -12.29 1.54 10.96
C ILE A 72 -11.64 0.16 10.89
N GLY A 73 -12.34 -0.84 10.36
CA GLY A 73 -11.81 -2.20 10.21
C GLY A 73 -10.56 -2.24 9.33
N LEU A 74 -10.60 -1.60 8.17
CA LEU A 74 -9.45 -1.50 7.26
C LEU A 74 -8.28 -0.75 7.90
N GLY A 75 -8.55 0.31 8.67
CA GLY A 75 -7.53 1.08 9.38
C GLY A 75 -6.78 0.24 10.41
N VAL A 76 -7.49 -0.56 11.20
CA VAL A 76 -6.88 -1.46 12.20
C VAL A 76 -6.03 -2.54 11.52
N LEU A 77 -6.53 -3.16 10.45
CA LEU A 77 -5.77 -4.17 9.69
C LEU A 77 -4.52 -3.56 9.04
N SER A 78 -4.67 -2.40 8.38
CA SER A 78 -3.58 -1.69 7.70
C SER A 78 -2.50 -1.24 8.68
N LYS A 79 -2.87 -0.85 9.91
CA LYS A 79 -1.91 -0.44 10.94
C LYS A 79 -0.97 -1.58 11.33
N GLY A 80 -1.50 -2.80 11.49
CA GLY A 80 -0.68 -3.96 11.82
C GLY A 80 0.36 -4.28 10.73
N ALA A 81 -0.05 -4.20 9.46
CA ALA A 81 0.85 -4.36 8.32
C ALA A 81 1.92 -3.25 8.29
N TRP A 82 1.49 -2.00 8.50
CA TRP A 82 2.38 -0.85 8.49
C TRP A 82 3.49 -0.95 9.56
N ASP A 83 3.14 -1.34 10.78
CA ASP A 83 4.10 -1.44 11.88
C ASP A 83 5.20 -2.46 11.58
N ARG A 84 4.81 -3.65 11.09
CA ARG A 84 5.76 -4.68 10.68
C ARG A 84 6.69 -4.26 9.55
N MET A 85 6.21 -3.41 8.64
CA MET A 85 6.99 -2.98 7.48
C MET A 85 7.89 -1.78 7.75
N LYS A 86 7.47 -0.86 8.63
CA LYS A 86 8.09 0.47 8.75
C LYS A 86 8.61 0.80 10.16
N ILE A 87 8.20 0.07 11.19
CA ILE A 87 8.57 0.35 12.58
C ILE A 87 9.44 -0.78 13.15
N ASP A 88 9.04 -2.02 12.94
CA ASP A 88 9.71 -3.17 13.53
C ASP A 88 10.93 -3.58 12.69
N VAL A 89 12.13 -3.32 13.19
CA VAL A 89 13.38 -3.82 12.60
C VAL A 89 13.75 -5.16 13.26
N PRO A 90 13.82 -6.27 12.51
CA PRO A 90 14.23 -7.54 13.07
C PRO A 90 15.67 -7.48 13.63
N ALA A 91 15.90 -8.16 14.76
CA ALA A 91 17.25 -8.27 15.31
C ALA A 91 18.18 -9.00 14.32
N GLY A 92 19.41 -8.50 14.18
CA GLY A 92 20.39 -9.05 13.25
C GLY A 92 20.11 -8.73 11.77
N ALA A 93 19.28 -7.72 11.49
CA ALA A 93 19.11 -7.21 10.14
C ALA A 93 20.44 -6.69 9.58
N MET A 94 20.78 -7.13 8.36
CA MET A 94 21.91 -6.55 7.65
C MET A 94 21.53 -5.13 7.22
N GLU A 95 22.30 -4.14 7.69
CA GLU A 95 22.06 -2.76 7.34
C GLU A 95 22.80 -2.38 6.05
N ILE A 96 22.11 -1.70 5.13
CA ILE A 96 22.68 -1.15 3.90
C ILE A 96 22.29 0.32 3.81
N ILE A 97 23.22 1.21 3.42
CA ILE A 97 22.85 2.58 3.02
C ILE A 97 22.70 2.61 1.50
N VAL A 98 21.56 3.06 1.00
CA VAL A 98 21.34 3.27 -0.42
C VAL A 98 21.21 4.76 -0.67
N THR A 99 22.22 5.33 -1.33
CA THR A 99 22.32 6.75 -1.63
C THR A 99 21.97 7.00 -3.10
N ALA A 100 20.96 7.81 -3.33
CA ALA A 100 20.53 8.23 -4.67
C ALA A 100 21.26 9.48 -5.14
N LYS A 101 21.64 9.48 -6.43
CA LYS A 101 22.21 10.63 -7.15
C LYS A 101 21.61 10.68 -8.56
N GLN A 102 21.73 11.81 -9.24
CA GLN A 102 21.35 11.94 -10.65
C GLN A 102 22.44 11.35 -11.56
N PHE A 103 22.25 10.20 -12.23
CA PHE A 103 21.14 9.24 -12.16
C PHE A 103 21.69 7.84 -11.89
N GLU A 104 22.10 7.60 -10.65
CA GLU A 104 22.67 6.34 -10.17
C GLU A 104 22.30 6.09 -8.70
N TRP A 105 22.45 4.83 -8.30
CA TRP A 105 22.27 4.37 -6.92
C TRP A 105 23.59 3.82 -6.40
N ASN A 106 24.05 4.31 -5.26
CA ASN A 106 25.23 3.76 -4.59
C ASN A 106 24.80 3.01 -3.33
N ALA A 107 25.09 1.71 -3.26
CA ALA A 107 24.80 0.86 -2.11
C ALA A 107 26.07 0.64 -1.28
N THR A 108 26.07 1.15 -0.05
CA THR A 108 27.17 1.03 0.91
C THR A 108 26.89 -0.10 1.89
N TYR A 109 27.87 -0.99 2.05
CA TYR A 109 27.82 -2.16 2.94
C TYR A 109 28.86 -2.05 4.05
N PRO A 110 28.58 -2.60 5.24
CA PRO A 110 29.55 -2.67 6.31
C PRO A 110 30.74 -3.56 5.93
N GLY A 111 31.93 -3.16 6.36
CA GLY A 111 33.14 -3.96 6.22
C GLY A 111 33.19 -5.16 7.19
N PRO A 112 34.36 -5.80 7.32
CA PRO A 112 34.55 -6.92 8.26
C PRO A 112 34.21 -6.60 9.73
N ASP A 113 34.18 -5.32 10.12
CA ASP A 113 33.78 -4.90 11.46
C ASP A 113 32.25 -4.97 11.71
N GLY A 114 31.46 -5.12 10.65
CA GLY A 114 30.00 -5.27 10.71
C GLY A 114 29.24 -3.99 11.06
N ALA A 115 29.89 -2.81 11.02
CA ALA A 115 29.28 -1.53 11.34
C ALA A 115 29.24 -0.62 10.11
N LEU A 116 28.16 0.14 9.93
CA LEU A 116 28.08 1.18 8.89
C LEU A 116 28.66 2.50 9.37
N GLY A 117 29.24 3.27 8.45
CA GLY A 117 29.84 4.58 8.70
C GLY A 117 31.31 4.50 9.14
N THR A 118 31.97 3.37 8.89
CA THR A 118 33.37 3.11 9.23
C THR A 118 34.26 3.19 8.00
N ALA A 119 35.58 3.08 8.18
CA ALA A 119 36.54 3.31 7.10
C ALA A 119 36.69 2.11 6.14
N ASP A 120 36.19 0.94 6.54
CA ASP A 120 36.20 -0.31 5.78
C ASP A 120 34.89 -0.60 5.04
N ASP A 121 33.90 0.31 5.13
CA ASP A 121 32.71 0.31 4.29
C ASP A 121 33.10 0.27 2.81
N PHE A 122 32.31 -0.46 2.02
CA PHE A 122 32.51 -0.55 0.58
C PHE A 122 31.22 -0.31 -0.19
N ASP A 123 31.39 0.23 -1.39
CA ASP A 123 30.32 0.71 -2.24
C ASP A 123 30.13 -0.19 -3.47
N ILE A 124 28.88 -0.46 -3.81
CA ILE A 124 28.49 -1.10 -5.07
C ILE A 124 27.55 -0.17 -5.83
N LEU A 125 27.95 0.18 -7.05
CA LEU A 125 27.17 1.04 -7.94
C LEU A 125 26.06 0.26 -8.66
N ASN A 126 24.85 0.81 -8.62
CA ASN A 126 23.66 0.37 -9.34
C ASN A 126 23.24 -1.09 -9.10
N GLN A 127 23.71 -1.71 -8.02
CA GLN A 127 23.33 -3.06 -7.65
C GLN A 127 23.18 -3.15 -6.13
N ILE A 128 22.15 -3.87 -5.71
CA ILE A 128 21.92 -4.23 -4.31
C ILE A 128 21.98 -5.75 -4.21
N HIS A 129 22.85 -6.27 -3.37
CA HIS A 129 23.00 -7.70 -3.09
C HIS A 129 22.53 -7.93 -1.66
N ALA A 130 21.58 -8.85 -1.49
CA ALA A 130 21.03 -9.21 -0.20
C ALA A 130 21.14 -10.72 0.01
N PRO A 131 21.49 -11.18 1.23
CA PRO A 131 21.43 -12.59 1.58
C PRO A 131 19.97 -13.08 1.55
N VAL A 132 19.77 -14.28 1.02
CA VAL A 132 18.46 -14.94 1.01
C VAL A 132 18.09 -15.35 2.44
N ASP A 133 16.79 -15.27 2.76
CA ASP A 133 16.21 -15.66 4.07
C ASP A 133 16.77 -14.90 5.29
N GLN A 134 17.30 -13.70 5.08
CA GLN A 134 17.78 -12.84 6.16
C GLN A 134 17.10 -11.47 6.12
N PRO A 135 16.84 -10.87 7.30
CA PRO A 135 16.31 -9.51 7.36
C PRO A 135 17.35 -8.52 6.85
N VAL A 136 16.90 -7.58 6.02
CA VAL A 136 17.73 -6.48 5.49
C VAL A 136 17.04 -5.16 5.80
N TRP A 137 17.81 -4.21 6.34
CA TRP A 137 17.34 -2.88 6.65
C TRP A 137 18.05 -1.85 5.78
N ILE A 138 17.29 -1.16 4.94
CA ILE A 138 17.83 -0.18 3.98
C ILE A 138 17.61 1.23 4.51
N HIS A 139 18.71 1.96 4.70
CA HIS A 139 18.71 3.38 4.96
C HIS A 139 18.76 4.15 3.64
N LEU A 140 17.66 4.79 3.25
CA LEU A 140 17.61 5.58 2.03
C LEU A 140 18.12 7.01 2.26
N ARG A 141 19.02 7.46 1.39
CA ARG A 141 19.56 8.82 1.36
C ARG A 141 19.54 9.37 -0.07
N ALA A 142 19.61 10.68 -0.19
CA ALA A 142 19.79 11.36 -1.47
C ALA A 142 20.84 12.47 -1.32
N GLU A 143 21.70 12.63 -2.32
CA GLU A 143 22.72 13.71 -2.33
C GLU A 143 22.23 14.98 -3.02
N ASP A 144 21.27 14.87 -3.94
CA ASP A 144 20.79 15.98 -4.76
C ASP A 144 19.28 16.24 -4.61
N VAL A 145 18.45 15.55 -5.36
CA VAL A 145 16.98 15.71 -5.39
C VAL A 145 16.30 14.52 -4.72
N LEU A 146 14.98 14.60 -4.56
CA LEU A 146 14.21 13.47 -4.06
C LEU A 146 14.17 12.35 -5.10
N HIS A 147 14.46 11.13 -4.65
CA HIS A 147 14.35 9.90 -5.41
C HIS A 147 13.50 8.89 -4.64
N SER A 148 13.00 7.86 -5.33
CA SER A 148 12.24 6.76 -4.73
C SER A 148 12.82 5.44 -5.20
N LEU A 149 13.37 4.66 -4.27
CA LEU A 149 13.69 3.26 -4.53
C LEU A 149 12.38 2.48 -4.47
N PHE A 150 12.12 1.62 -5.47
CA PHE A 150 10.95 0.76 -5.48
C PHE A 150 11.35 -0.64 -5.95
N LEU A 151 11.08 -1.64 -5.11
CA LEU A 151 11.31 -3.06 -5.38
C LEU A 151 9.95 -3.77 -5.41
N PRO A 152 9.30 -3.86 -6.59
CA PRO A 152 7.94 -4.38 -6.70
C PRO A 152 7.76 -5.75 -6.04
N GLU A 153 8.66 -6.69 -6.29
CA GLU A 153 8.59 -8.06 -5.78
C GLU A 153 8.71 -8.16 -4.26
N MET A 154 9.33 -7.16 -3.64
CA MET A 154 9.47 -7.08 -2.19
C MET A 154 8.39 -6.22 -1.53
N ARG A 155 7.56 -5.51 -2.32
CA ARG A 155 6.53 -4.57 -1.87
C ARG A 155 7.08 -3.41 -1.02
N VAL A 156 8.31 -2.96 -1.30
CA VAL A 156 9.00 -1.87 -0.58
C VAL A 156 9.44 -0.74 -1.49
#